data_AF-A0A927IEI1-F1
#
_entry.id   AF-A0A927IEI1-F1
#
_cell.length_a   1.000
_cell.length_b   1.000
_cell.length_c   1.000
_cell.angle_alpha   90.00
_cell.angle_beta   90.00
_cell.angle_gamma   90.00
#
_symmetry.space_group_name_H-M   'P 1'
#
loop_
_entity.id
_entity.type
_entity.pdbx_description
1 polymer ?
#
loop_
_entity_poly.entity_id
_entity_poly.type
_entity_poly.pdbx_seq_one_letter_code
_entity_poly.pdbx_strand_id
1 'polypeptide(L)'
;MKRVRTGWPARRLDRRSAPASHTEVPIRPTTLDQSIESCAAHSGKLVANRDRRRGELAEALRQLLVVHARSSAAPAPRGGRGSGWSKEFPELLDALLEAGNKALSCWSAAELHLALSITDAVLTERPGSRAGWRLRARVLEELGEDAGAIEAHERYVALCRDDDLGITARVAGLRESAARLEALLTLLAEEFPQDARWRGVAPTELWAEGLDLDERGDREGAAARWVAALRTMTAERWPSTEVSESLDAFMDHYTAAAARRPGGLAGAGTVLALYADHARLRAQGPVPDPDTGTELITVGDFRNLVAGKSVCLVANSQKVGRGTLGAEIDSYDLVVRFNSFRIDPAATGSRTDIHATIHKHGFNWDRKVETRLVFGGLQEPWKQSVRQRLVPGAQRYLGDASLRWPLRNLGKVPESAWPTIPTSGFNMLWLLDFLDVSPTLDLIGFDFYATGAYRLDGAMKLPITSVHGYLSEKEWVMDRATSRTETRISLR
;
A
#
# COMPACT_ATOMS: atom_id res chain seq x y z
N MET A 1 15.42 25.01 -29.70
CA MET A 1 15.76 24.90 -28.26
C MET A 1 14.53 25.26 -27.43
N LYS A 2 13.78 24.27 -26.96
CA LYS A 2 12.62 24.47 -26.07
C LYS A 2 13.15 24.62 -24.64
N ARG A 3 12.87 25.75 -24.00
CA ARG A 3 13.11 25.96 -22.57
C ARG A 3 12.36 24.88 -21.79
N VAL A 4 13.10 23.96 -21.16
CA VAL A 4 12.56 23.11 -20.10
C VAL A 4 12.33 24.05 -18.92
N ARG A 5 11.07 24.38 -18.64
CA ARG A 5 10.67 25.01 -17.38
C ARG A 5 10.92 23.97 -16.29
N THR A 6 12.09 24.00 -15.65
CA THR A 6 12.31 23.39 -14.35
C THR A 6 11.50 24.19 -13.34
N GLY A 7 10.22 23.86 -13.26
CA GLY A 7 9.34 24.29 -12.19
C GLY A 7 9.75 23.58 -10.90
N TRP A 8 10.88 23.97 -10.33
CA TRP A 8 10.98 23.99 -8.87
C TRP A 8 9.74 24.73 -8.36
N PRO A 9 9.08 24.35 -7.27
CA PRO A 9 7.98 25.14 -6.75
C PRO A 9 8.51 26.47 -6.17
N ALA A 10 8.84 27.41 -7.05
CA ALA A 10 9.10 28.82 -6.77
C ALA A 10 7.91 29.51 -6.06
N ARG A 11 6.77 28.80 -5.89
CA ARG A 11 5.59 29.26 -5.16
C ARG A 11 5.53 28.88 -3.68
N ARG A 12 6.49 28.12 -3.12
CA ARG A 12 6.51 27.80 -1.68
C ARG A 12 7.61 28.47 -0.85
N LEU A 13 8.59 29.12 -1.49
CA LEU A 13 9.76 29.66 -0.80
C LEU A 13 9.61 31.12 -0.30
N ASP A 14 8.42 31.73 -0.41
CA ASP A 14 8.17 33.08 0.11
C ASP A 14 7.76 33.12 1.61
N ARG A 15 7.99 32.03 2.35
CA ARG A 15 7.88 32.06 3.81
C ARG A 15 9.23 32.35 4.43
N ARG A 16 9.46 33.64 4.72
CA ARG A 16 10.40 34.08 5.75
C ARG A 16 9.97 33.52 7.09
N SER A 17 10.35 32.28 7.38
CA SER A 17 10.30 31.70 8.71
C SER A 17 11.51 30.79 8.77
N ALA A 18 12.55 31.20 9.50
CA ALA A 18 13.66 30.33 9.82
C ALA A 18 13.09 29.03 10.42
N PRO A 19 13.61 27.84 10.05
CA PRO A 19 13.11 26.60 10.61
C PRO A 19 13.36 26.62 12.12
N ALA A 20 12.27 26.45 12.89
CA ALA A 20 12.38 26.20 14.31
C ALA A 20 13.14 24.87 14.48
N SER A 21 14.10 24.79 15.40
CA SER A 21 14.85 23.57 15.67
C SER A 21 13.90 22.38 15.91
N HIS A 22 13.87 21.43 14.98
CA HIS A 22 13.02 20.23 15.04
C HIS A 22 13.67 19.18 15.96
N THR A 23 13.64 19.44 17.27
CA THR A 23 13.69 18.38 18.29
C THR A 23 12.42 17.52 18.19
N GLU A 24 12.47 16.30 18.73
CA GLU A 24 11.35 15.34 18.85
C GLU A 24 9.98 16.03 18.88
N VAL A 25 8.98 15.49 18.19
CA VAL A 25 7.61 16.03 18.26
C VAL A 25 6.89 15.34 19.42
N PRO A 26 7.02 15.81 20.69
CA PRO A 26 6.29 15.21 21.80
C PRO A 26 4.79 15.36 21.54
N ILE A 27 4.00 14.53 22.22
CA ILE A 27 2.58 14.79 22.33
C ILE A 27 2.42 16.17 22.99
N ARG A 28 1.81 17.10 22.26
CA ARG A 28 1.47 18.41 22.83
C ARG A 28 0.22 18.21 23.67
N PRO A 29 0.24 18.49 24.99
CA PRO A 29 -0.96 18.37 25.80
C PRO A 29 -2.07 19.23 25.19
N THR A 30 -3.07 18.57 24.62
CA THR A 30 -4.16 19.20 23.86
C THR A 30 -5.46 18.77 24.48
N THR A 31 -6.28 19.72 24.92
CA THR A 31 -7.58 19.42 25.50
C THR A 31 -8.58 19.06 24.40
N LEU A 32 -9.67 18.37 24.78
CA LEU A 32 -10.77 18.09 23.85
C LEU A 32 -11.29 19.38 23.21
N ASP A 33 -11.53 20.42 24.00
CA ASP A 33 -12.08 21.69 23.53
C ASP A 33 -11.18 22.36 22.48
N GLN A 34 -9.85 22.37 22.68
CA GLN A 34 -8.88 22.90 21.72
C GLN A 34 -8.90 22.13 20.39
N SER A 35 -9.03 20.80 20.46
CA SER A 35 -9.13 19.96 19.26
C SER A 35 -10.45 20.21 18.53
N ILE A 36 -11.56 20.35 19.26
CA ILE A 36 -12.88 20.63 18.68
C ILE A 36 -12.90 22.03 18.03
N GLU A 37 -12.33 23.04 18.68
CA GLU A 37 -12.19 24.39 18.11
C GLU A 37 -11.39 24.38 16.81
N SER A 38 -10.28 23.64 16.78
CA SER A 38 -9.47 23.44 15.57
C SER A 38 -10.26 22.75 14.45
N CYS A 39 -11.01 21.70 14.79
CA CYS A 39 -11.91 21.00 13.86
C CYS A 39 -13.02 21.90 13.31
N ALA A 40 -13.63 22.74 14.16
CA ALA A 40 -14.67 23.68 13.77
C ALA A 40 -14.12 24.76 12.82
N ALA A 41 -12.99 25.36 13.16
CA ALA A 41 -12.33 26.35 12.34
C ALA A 41 -11.91 25.79 10.97
N HIS A 42 -11.47 24.53 10.92
CA HIS A 42 -11.12 23.87 9.65
C HIS A 42 -12.34 23.47 8.83
N SER A 43 -13.41 23.00 9.47
CA SER A 43 -14.69 22.67 8.82
C SER A 43 -15.25 23.87 8.04
N GLY A 44 -15.21 25.07 8.63
CA GLY A 44 -15.63 26.30 7.96
C GLY A 44 -14.84 26.64 6.69
N LYS A 45 -13.55 26.25 6.62
CA LYS A 45 -12.68 26.49 5.45
C LYS A 45 -12.93 25.53 4.29
N LEU A 46 -13.57 24.38 4.55
CA LEU A 46 -13.79 23.33 3.55
C LEU A 46 -15.15 23.45 2.83
N VAL A 47 -15.96 24.45 3.18
CA VAL A 47 -17.25 24.71 2.54
C VAL A 47 -17.06 24.97 1.04
N ALA A 48 -17.89 24.34 0.20
CA ALA A 48 -17.88 24.46 -1.26
C ALA A 48 -16.59 23.97 -1.97
N ASN A 49 -15.77 23.14 -1.31
CA ASN A 49 -14.61 22.53 -1.98
C ASN A 49 -15.05 21.48 -3.02
N ARG A 50 -14.44 21.51 -4.21
CA ARG A 50 -14.71 20.53 -5.29
C ARG A 50 -13.90 19.24 -5.17
N ASP A 51 -12.89 19.22 -4.31
CA ASP A 51 -12.09 18.02 -4.03
C ASP A 51 -12.92 17.03 -3.20
N ARG A 52 -13.11 15.81 -3.73
CA ARG A 52 -13.89 14.75 -3.10
C ARG A 52 -13.41 14.43 -1.68
N ARG A 53 -12.09 14.36 -1.46
CA ARG A 53 -11.52 13.96 -0.16
C ARG A 53 -11.70 15.05 0.87
N ARG A 54 -11.55 16.31 0.46
CA ARG A 54 -11.88 17.46 1.31
C ARG A 54 -13.37 17.54 1.60
N GLY A 55 -14.23 17.11 0.68
CA GLY A 55 -15.66 16.92 0.91
C GLY A 55 -15.95 15.84 1.97
N GLU A 56 -15.30 14.68 1.88
CA GLU A 56 -15.39 13.60 2.87
C GLU A 56 -14.88 14.05 4.25
N LEU A 57 -13.77 14.80 4.32
CA LEU A 57 -13.28 15.41 5.55
C LEU A 57 -14.29 16.42 6.13
N ALA A 58 -14.83 17.31 5.31
CA ALA A 58 -15.81 18.30 5.75
C ALA A 58 -17.05 17.62 6.38
N GLU A 59 -17.48 16.49 5.81
CA GLU A 59 -18.58 15.70 6.35
C GLU A 59 -18.22 15.05 7.70
N ALA A 60 -17.04 14.42 7.80
CA ALA A 60 -16.57 13.85 9.06
C ALA A 60 -16.45 14.91 10.17
N LEU A 61 -15.95 16.12 9.84
CA LEU A 61 -15.87 17.22 10.80
C LEU A 61 -17.26 17.71 11.23
N ARG A 62 -18.25 17.77 10.33
CA ARG A 62 -19.64 18.12 10.71
C ARG A 62 -20.24 17.06 11.65
N GLN A 63 -20.06 15.79 11.34
CA GLN A 63 -20.54 14.69 12.18
C GLN A 63 -19.90 14.74 13.57
N LEU A 64 -18.58 14.99 13.64
CA LEU A 64 -17.87 15.20 14.89
C LEU A 64 -18.49 16.34 15.73
N LEU A 65 -18.76 17.49 15.12
CA LEU A 65 -19.36 18.64 15.84
C LEU A 65 -20.78 18.34 16.34
N VAL A 66 -21.57 17.58 15.58
CA VAL A 66 -22.91 17.13 16.00
C VAL A 66 -22.82 16.16 17.19
N VAL A 67 -21.90 15.19 17.14
CA VAL A 67 -21.69 14.24 18.24
C VAL A 67 -21.21 14.97 19.49
N HIS A 68 -20.30 15.94 19.35
CA HIS A 68 -19.84 16.76 20.45
C HIS A 68 -20.97 17.58 21.08
N ALA A 69 -21.78 18.29 20.29
CA ALA A 69 -22.90 19.08 20.79
C ALA A 69 -23.93 18.22 21.57
N ARG A 70 -24.19 17.00 21.09
CA ARG A 70 -25.06 16.03 21.79
C ARG A 70 -24.44 15.54 23.11
N SER A 71 -23.13 15.32 23.12
CA SER A 71 -22.39 14.90 24.32
C SER A 71 -22.38 15.98 25.39
N SER A 72 -22.19 17.25 25.00
CA SER A 72 -22.22 18.40 25.91
C SER A 72 -23.61 18.73 26.46
N ALA A 73 -24.68 18.31 25.77
CA ALA A 73 -26.07 18.47 26.21
C ALA A 73 -26.58 17.32 27.09
N ALA A 74 -25.82 16.23 27.23
CA ALA A 74 -26.23 15.08 28.03
C ALA A 74 -26.12 15.39 29.54
N PRO A 75 -27.07 14.94 30.38
CA PRO A 75 -26.96 15.10 31.82
C PRO A 75 -25.73 14.36 32.34
N ALA A 76 -24.94 15.02 33.19
CA ALA A 76 -23.67 14.49 33.69
C ALA A 76 -23.82 13.06 34.23
N PRO A 77 -22.98 12.10 33.79
CA PRO A 77 -23.07 10.73 34.26
C PRO A 77 -22.91 10.68 35.78
N ARG A 78 -23.84 9.98 36.45
CA ARG A 78 -23.78 9.73 37.89
C ARG A 78 -22.73 8.65 38.17
N GLY A 79 -21.45 8.98 38.07
CA GLY A 79 -20.38 8.01 38.35
C GLY A 79 -18.97 8.60 38.38
N GLY A 80 -18.35 8.57 39.57
CA GLY A 80 -16.90 8.49 39.79
C GLY A 80 -16.02 9.67 39.33
N ARG A 81 -15.45 10.41 40.29
CA ARG A 81 -14.28 11.28 40.05
C ARG A 81 -13.18 10.45 39.37
N GLY A 82 -12.81 10.80 38.13
CA GLY A 82 -11.70 10.18 37.39
C GLY A 82 -12.06 9.49 36.06
N SER A 83 -13.31 9.61 35.60
CA SER A 83 -13.75 9.16 34.28
C SER A 83 -13.41 10.24 33.23
N GLY A 84 -12.53 9.93 32.28
CA GLY A 84 -12.16 10.85 31.19
C GLY A 84 -13.18 10.84 30.04
N TRP A 85 -13.24 11.90 29.24
CA TRP A 85 -14.27 12.10 28.21
C TRP A 85 -14.34 10.96 27.19
N SER A 86 -13.22 10.28 26.95
CA SER A 86 -13.16 9.15 26.01
C SER A 86 -13.92 7.91 26.49
N LYS A 87 -14.11 7.76 27.81
CA LYS A 87 -14.91 6.68 28.40
C LYS A 87 -16.39 7.05 28.49
N GLU A 88 -16.66 8.33 28.77
CA GLU A 88 -18.03 8.85 28.89
C GLU A 88 -18.73 8.94 27.53
N PHE A 89 -17.96 9.30 26.50
CA PHE A 89 -18.47 9.53 25.14
C PHE A 89 -17.62 8.77 24.11
N PRO A 90 -17.75 7.43 24.03
CA PRO A 90 -16.97 6.63 23.09
C PRO A 90 -17.24 7.01 21.62
N GLU A 91 -18.47 7.41 21.29
CA GLU A 91 -18.84 7.89 19.95
C GLU A 91 -18.05 9.14 19.54
N LEU A 92 -17.71 10.01 20.51
CA LEU A 92 -16.93 11.21 20.27
C LEU A 92 -15.47 10.87 19.94
N LEU A 93 -14.91 9.87 20.62
CA LEU A 93 -13.57 9.35 20.33
C LEU A 93 -13.51 8.77 18.90
N ASP A 94 -14.51 7.96 18.53
CA ASP A 94 -14.58 7.37 17.18
C ASP A 94 -14.72 8.45 16.10
N ALA A 95 -15.56 9.47 16.34
CA ALA A 95 -15.71 10.59 15.42
C ALA A 95 -14.42 11.42 15.25
N LEU A 96 -13.66 11.63 16.33
CA LEU A 96 -12.35 12.29 16.26
C LEU A 96 -11.35 11.47 15.44
N LEU A 97 -11.25 10.17 15.69
CA LEU A 97 -10.36 9.28 14.95
C LEU A 97 -10.73 9.21 13.46
N GLU A 98 -12.02 9.18 13.13
CA GLU A 98 -12.48 9.21 11.73
C GLU A 98 -12.13 10.53 11.05
N ALA A 99 -12.40 11.66 11.70
CA ALA A 99 -12.01 12.98 11.20
C ALA A 99 -10.49 13.07 10.96
N GLY A 100 -9.67 12.53 11.88
CA GLY A 100 -8.22 12.46 11.73
C GLY A 100 -7.77 11.59 10.55
N ASN A 101 -8.40 10.42 10.32
CA ASN A 101 -8.11 9.58 9.16
C ASN A 101 -8.50 10.25 7.83
N LYS A 102 -9.62 10.99 7.79
CA LYS A 102 -10.02 11.77 6.62
C LYS A 102 -9.08 12.95 6.37
N ALA A 103 -8.59 13.59 7.42
CA ALA A 103 -7.61 14.67 7.33
C ALA A 103 -6.28 14.16 6.77
N LEU A 104 -5.78 13.03 7.28
CA LEU A 104 -4.61 12.33 6.73
C LEU A 104 -4.75 12.03 5.23
N SER A 105 -5.94 11.61 4.79
CA SER A 105 -6.20 11.24 3.39
C SER A 105 -6.19 12.43 2.41
N CYS A 106 -6.17 13.67 2.91
CA CYS A 106 -6.14 14.88 2.07
C CYS A 106 -4.73 15.27 1.61
N TRP A 107 -3.68 14.75 2.24
CA TRP A 107 -2.25 14.95 1.88
C TRP A 107 -1.80 16.41 1.73
N SER A 108 -2.50 17.35 2.36
CA SER A 108 -2.06 18.75 2.45
C SER A 108 -1.60 19.08 3.85
N ALA A 109 -0.58 19.94 3.96
CA ALA A 109 0.06 20.28 5.23
C ALA A 109 -0.94 20.77 6.30
N ALA A 110 -1.94 21.57 5.91
CA ALA A 110 -2.94 22.07 6.86
C ALA A 110 -3.77 20.93 7.47
N GLU A 111 -4.22 19.99 6.66
CA GLU A 111 -4.98 18.81 7.10
C GLU A 111 -4.11 17.81 7.86
N LEU A 112 -2.83 17.65 7.50
CA LEU A 112 -1.89 16.83 8.27
C LEU A 112 -1.66 17.41 9.66
N HIS A 113 -1.52 18.73 9.80
CA HIS A 113 -1.43 19.38 11.11
C HIS A 113 -2.72 19.28 11.92
N LEU A 114 -3.89 19.34 11.27
CA LEU A 114 -5.16 19.06 11.93
C LEU A 114 -5.21 17.62 12.47
N ALA A 115 -4.83 16.64 11.64
CA ALA A 115 -4.75 15.24 12.05
C ALA A 115 -3.79 15.04 13.22
N LEU A 116 -2.64 15.73 13.22
CA LEU A 116 -1.68 15.67 14.32
C LEU A 116 -2.28 16.22 15.62
N SER A 117 -2.95 17.37 15.57
CA SER A 117 -3.67 17.96 16.73
C SER A 117 -4.75 17.02 17.29
N ILE A 118 -5.51 16.35 16.41
CA ILE A 118 -6.48 15.33 16.82
C ILE A 118 -5.77 14.17 17.54
N THR A 119 -4.63 13.70 17.03
CA THR A 119 -3.88 12.62 17.70
C THR A 119 -3.33 13.07 19.06
N ASP A 120 -2.90 14.32 19.18
CA ASP A 120 -2.44 14.90 20.44
C ASP A 120 -3.57 14.89 21.49
N ALA A 121 -4.79 15.30 21.12
CA ALA A 121 -5.93 15.28 22.03
C ALA A 121 -6.33 13.85 22.44
N VAL A 122 -6.36 12.92 21.48
CA VAL A 122 -6.66 11.51 21.76
C VAL A 122 -5.62 10.87 22.68
N LEU A 123 -4.34 11.13 22.46
CA LEU A 123 -3.26 10.53 23.24
C LEU A 123 -3.02 11.22 24.58
N THR A 124 -3.37 12.51 24.70
CA THR A 124 -3.42 13.21 26.00
C THR A 124 -4.45 12.57 26.91
N GLU A 125 -5.63 12.28 26.38
CA GLU A 125 -6.72 11.64 27.13
C GLU A 125 -6.49 10.14 27.35
N ARG A 126 -6.07 9.42 26.31
CA ARG A 126 -5.91 7.97 26.32
C ARG A 126 -4.54 7.57 25.77
N PRO A 127 -3.48 7.61 26.60
CA PRO A 127 -2.13 7.21 26.20
C PRO A 127 -2.04 5.76 25.71
N GLY A 128 -2.96 4.88 26.11
CA GLY A 128 -3.05 3.49 25.64
C GLY A 128 -3.86 3.29 24.36
N SER A 129 -4.20 4.35 23.62
CA SER A 129 -5.02 4.24 22.39
C SER A 129 -4.20 3.70 21.22
N ARG A 130 -4.38 2.41 20.89
CA ARG A 130 -3.78 1.79 19.69
C ARG A 130 -4.12 2.55 18.41
N ALA A 131 -5.38 2.95 18.24
CA ALA A 131 -5.82 3.70 17.07
C ALA A 131 -5.20 5.10 17.01
N GLY A 132 -5.03 5.76 18.16
CA GLY A 132 -4.37 7.05 18.27
C GLY A 132 -2.89 7.00 17.87
N TRP A 133 -2.13 6.04 18.42
CA TRP A 133 -0.71 5.85 18.06
C TRP A 133 -0.53 5.49 16.58
N ARG A 134 -1.38 4.61 16.05
CA ARG A 134 -1.33 4.25 14.62
C ARG A 134 -1.61 5.44 13.71
N LEU A 135 -2.60 6.27 14.05
CA LEU A 135 -2.90 7.47 13.28
C LEU A 135 -1.75 8.47 13.38
N ARG A 136 -1.20 8.71 14.58
CA ARG A 136 -0.05 9.61 14.80
C ARG A 136 1.14 9.19 13.95
N ALA A 137 1.51 7.91 13.99
CA ALA A 137 2.67 7.40 13.25
C ALA A 137 2.53 7.69 11.75
N ARG A 138 1.36 7.40 11.16
CA ARG A 138 1.09 7.68 9.74
C ARG A 138 1.10 9.17 9.41
N VAL A 139 0.56 10.02 10.29
CA VAL A 139 0.59 11.48 10.09
C VAL A 139 2.03 12.00 10.11
N LEU A 140 2.86 11.51 11.03
CA LEU A 140 4.26 11.90 11.12
C LEU A 140 5.08 11.41 9.91
N GLU A 141 4.80 10.21 9.39
CA GLU A 141 5.42 9.76 8.13
C GLU A 141 5.08 10.67 6.94
N GLU A 142 3.81 11.06 6.78
CA GLU A 142 3.39 11.97 5.71
C GLU A 142 3.94 13.39 5.89
N LEU A 143 4.16 13.82 7.13
CA LEU A 143 4.84 15.08 7.45
C LEU A 143 6.36 14.99 7.26
N GLY A 144 6.93 13.80 7.06
CA GLY A 144 8.37 13.58 6.96
C GLY A 144 9.11 13.59 8.32
N GLU A 145 8.39 13.47 9.42
CA GLU A 145 8.91 13.48 10.80
C GLU A 145 9.30 12.06 11.23
N ASP A 146 10.32 11.48 10.56
CA ASP A 146 10.67 10.05 10.66
C ASP A 146 10.96 9.57 12.09
N ALA A 147 11.68 10.38 12.89
CA ALA A 147 12.00 10.02 14.27
C ALA A 147 10.73 9.89 15.14
N GLY A 148 9.81 10.84 15.00
CA GLY A 148 8.53 10.78 15.70
C GLY A 148 7.62 9.67 15.18
N ALA A 149 7.65 9.38 13.87
CA ALA A 149 6.93 8.27 13.28
C ALA A 149 7.41 6.91 13.82
N ILE A 150 8.73 6.71 13.90
CA ILE A 150 9.34 5.51 14.49
C ILE A 150 8.88 5.34 15.94
N GLU A 151 8.99 6.37 16.76
CA GLU A 151 8.54 6.29 18.16
C GLU A 151 7.05 5.92 18.24
N ALA A 152 6.19 6.59 17.48
CA ALA A 152 4.76 6.33 17.49
C ALA A 152 4.41 4.91 17.04
N HIS A 153 5.13 4.35 16.06
CA HIS A 153 5.00 2.96 15.63
C HIS A 153 5.44 1.97 16.72
N GLU A 154 6.56 2.23 17.38
CA GLU A 154 7.06 1.38 18.48
C GLU A 154 6.08 1.37 19.65
N ARG A 155 5.49 2.53 19.99
CA ARG A 155 4.41 2.63 20.98
C ARG A 155 3.16 1.85 20.56
N TYR A 156 2.79 1.91 19.28
CA TYR A 156 1.68 1.11 18.75
C TYR A 156 1.95 -0.40 18.87
N VAL A 157 3.12 -0.86 18.45
CA VAL A 157 3.52 -2.28 18.52
C VAL A 157 3.54 -2.77 19.96
N ALA A 158 4.07 -1.98 20.90
CA ALA A 158 4.08 -2.33 22.33
C ALA A 158 2.68 -2.52 22.94
N LEU A 159 1.63 -1.98 22.31
CA LEU A 159 0.23 -2.15 22.73
C LEU A 159 -0.47 -3.32 22.00
N CYS A 160 0.14 -3.91 20.98
CA CYS A 160 -0.39 -5.03 20.20
C CYS A 160 0.15 -6.37 20.74
N ARG A 161 -0.62 -7.45 20.53
CA ARG A 161 -0.16 -8.81 20.86
C ARG A 161 0.75 -9.37 19.77
N ASP A 162 0.41 -9.10 18.51
CA ASP A 162 1.09 -9.54 17.31
C ASP A 162 1.22 -8.36 16.33
N ASP A 163 2.22 -8.40 15.46
CA ASP A 163 2.48 -7.39 14.43
C ASP A 163 1.81 -7.73 13.08
N ASP A 164 0.47 -7.86 13.11
CA ASP A 164 -0.34 -8.24 11.93
C ASP A 164 -0.23 -7.26 10.75
N LEU A 165 0.27 -6.05 10.99
CA LEU A 165 0.40 -4.98 10.01
C LEU A 165 1.84 -4.79 9.50
N GLY A 166 2.81 -5.56 10.01
CA GLY A 166 4.22 -5.46 9.62
C GLY A 166 4.88 -4.13 9.99
N ILE A 167 4.46 -3.52 11.10
CA ILE A 167 4.96 -2.23 11.58
C ILE A 167 6.43 -2.31 12.03
N THR A 168 6.84 -3.43 12.63
CA THR A 168 8.24 -3.68 13.03
C THR A 168 9.16 -3.64 11.82
N ALA A 169 8.74 -4.28 10.72
CA ALA A 169 9.45 -4.17 9.45
C ALA A 169 9.46 -2.72 9.00
N ARG A 170 8.32 -2.02 8.93
CA ARG A 170 8.28 -0.59 8.53
C ARG A 170 9.28 0.27 9.31
N VAL A 171 9.33 0.15 10.63
CA VAL A 171 10.29 0.88 11.50
C VAL A 171 11.73 0.57 11.14
N ALA A 172 12.07 -0.71 10.95
CA ALA A 172 13.42 -1.10 10.54
C ALA A 172 13.81 -0.44 9.20
N GLY A 173 12.87 -0.18 8.30
CA GLY A 173 13.18 0.36 6.97
C GLY A 173 13.33 1.85 6.98
N LEU A 174 12.61 2.55 7.86
CA LEU A 174 12.86 3.97 8.10
C LEU A 174 14.27 4.16 8.68
N ARG A 175 14.67 3.32 9.65
CA ARG A 175 16.04 3.34 10.21
C ARG A 175 17.10 3.02 9.16
N GLU A 176 16.90 1.94 8.41
CA GLU A 176 17.83 1.53 7.36
C GLU A 176 17.91 2.58 6.23
N SER A 177 16.78 3.16 5.84
CA SER A 177 16.72 4.23 4.83
C SER A 177 17.53 5.46 5.26
N ALA A 178 17.45 5.84 6.54
CA ALA A 178 18.25 6.93 7.09
C ALA A 178 19.75 6.59 7.07
N ALA A 179 20.13 5.35 7.40
CA ALA A 179 21.51 4.90 7.31
C ALA A 179 22.03 4.91 5.86
N ARG A 180 21.20 4.52 4.88
CA ARG A 180 21.57 4.57 3.44
C ARG A 180 21.71 6.01 2.93
N LEU A 181 20.86 6.92 3.41
CA LEU A 181 20.99 8.35 3.11
C LEU A 181 22.30 8.91 3.64
N GLU A 182 22.65 8.63 4.90
CA GLU A 182 23.89 9.13 5.50
C GLU A 182 25.13 8.60 4.75
N ALA A 183 25.13 7.30 4.40
CA ALA A 183 26.20 6.70 3.60
C ALA A 183 26.31 7.34 2.20
N LEU A 184 25.16 7.60 1.55
CA LEU A 184 25.10 8.28 0.26
C LEU A 184 25.68 9.69 0.34
N LEU A 185 25.25 10.48 1.33
CA LEU A 185 25.71 11.85 1.50
C LEU A 185 27.21 11.92 1.89
N THR A 186 27.71 10.94 2.63
CA THR A 186 29.13 10.81 2.92
C THR A 186 29.93 10.58 1.63
N LEU A 187 29.52 9.60 0.82
CA LEU A 187 30.17 9.30 -0.46
C LEU A 187 30.14 10.49 -1.43
N LEU A 188 29.00 11.19 -1.50
CA LEU A 188 28.87 12.40 -2.32
C LEU A 188 29.74 13.55 -1.81
N ALA A 189 29.96 13.68 -0.50
CA ALA A 189 30.84 14.70 0.06
C ALA A 189 32.33 14.40 -0.18
N GLU A 190 32.70 13.13 -0.36
CA GLU A 190 34.03 12.72 -0.81
C GLU A 190 34.24 13.03 -2.30
N GLU A 191 33.22 12.80 -3.14
CA GLU A 191 33.27 13.13 -4.58
C GLU A 191 33.23 14.65 -4.84
N PHE A 192 32.47 15.40 -4.03
CA PHE A 192 32.31 16.84 -4.13
C PHE A 192 32.76 17.53 -2.83
N PRO A 193 34.07 17.86 -2.72
CA PRO A 193 34.64 18.42 -1.51
C PRO A 193 33.90 19.66 -0.99
N GLN A 194 33.69 19.68 0.31
CA GLN A 194 32.92 20.71 0.99
C GLN A 194 33.82 21.88 1.41
N ASP A 195 33.37 23.12 1.17
CA ASP A 195 34.10 24.32 1.58
C ASP A 195 33.71 24.73 3.01
N ALA A 196 34.70 25.07 3.83
CA ALA A 196 34.48 25.48 5.22
C ALA A 196 33.56 26.71 5.33
N ARG A 197 33.52 27.57 4.30
CA ARG A 197 32.66 28.77 4.28
C ARG A 197 31.16 28.48 4.19
N TRP A 198 30.76 27.26 3.81
CA TRP A 198 29.35 26.87 3.72
C TRP A 198 28.75 26.47 5.07
N ARG A 199 29.59 26.35 6.12
CA ARG A 199 29.11 26.04 7.46
C ARG A 199 28.22 27.17 7.97
N GLY A 200 26.99 26.82 8.37
CA GLY A 200 26.02 27.77 8.90
C GLY A 200 25.27 28.58 7.83
N VAL A 201 25.52 28.32 6.54
CA VAL A 201 24.70 28.88 5.45
C VAL A 201 23.40 28.08 5.34
N ALA A 202 22.29 28.76 5.12
CA ALA A 202 20.98 28.12 5.02
C ALA A 202 20.94 27.15 3.81
N PRO A 203 20.33 25.95 3.94
CA PRO A 203 20.24 25.01 2.83
C PRO A 203 19.62 25.60 1.56
N THR A 204 18.61 26.47 1.70
CA THR A 204 17.94 27.14 0.58
C THR A 204 18.85 28.10 -0.18
N GLU A 205 19.77 28.77 0.52
CA GLU A 205 20.76 29.67 -0.07
C GLU A 205 21.82 28.88 -0.82
N LEU A 206 22.38 27.83 -0.19
CA LEU A 206 23.30 26.91 -0.85
C LEU A 206 22.66 26.29 -2.11
N TRP A 207 21.38 25.93 -2.02
CA TRP A 207 20.67 25.37 -3.14
C TRP A 207 20.52 26.36 -4.31
N ALA A 208 20.16 27.60 -4.00
CA ALA A 208 20.03 28.68 -4.98
C ALA A 208 21.37 29.01 -5.63
N GLU A 209 22.46 29.10 -4.85
CA GLU A 209 23.81 29.28 -5.38
C GLU A 209 24.19 28.14 -6.34
N GLY A 210 23.81 26.89 -6.02
CA GLY A 210 24.06 25.75 -6.89
C GLY A 210 23.33 25.87 -8.24
N LEU A 211 22.07 26.32 -8.24
CA LEU A 211 21.33 26.59 -9.47
C LEU A 211 22.00 27.68 -10.32
N ASP A 212 22.44 28.77 -9.70
CA ASP A 212 23.14 29.86 -10.38
C ASP A 212 24.47 29.39 -11.01
N LEU A 213 25.19 28.50 -10.35
CA LEU A 213 26.43 27.91 -10.87
C LEU A 213 26.17 26.97 -12.05
N ASP A 214 25.14 26.12 -11.96
CA ASP A 214 24.77 25.22 -13.05
C ASP A 214 24.33 26.00 -14.30
N GLU A 215 23.57 27.08 -14.14
CA GLU A 215 23.19 27.99 -15.23
C GLU A 215 24.40 28.63 -15.93
N ARG A 216 25.48 28.87 -15.19
CA ARG A 216 26.76 29.39 -15.71
C ARG A 216 27.66 28.28 -16.27
N GLY A 217 27.25 27.02 -16.15
CA GLY A 217 27.99 25.85 -16.62
C GLY A 217 29.00 25.28 -15.62
N ASP A 218 29.11 25.84 -14.41
CA ASP A 218 29.95 25.30 -13.34
C ASP A 218 29.21 24.18 -12.59
N ARG A 219 29.17 23.00 -13.22
CA ARG A 219 28.43 21.85 -12.71
C ARG A 219 29.02 21.24 -11.46
N GLU A 220 30.34 21.29 -11.32
CA GLU A 220 31.04 20.72 -10.16
C GLU A 220 30.84 21.64 -8.94
N GLY A 221 30.95 22.96 -9.14
CA GLY A 221 30.58 23.95 -8.13
C GLY A 221 29.13 23.82 -7.69
N ALA A 222 28.20 23.62 -8.64
CA ALA A 222 26.79 23.39 -8.36
C ALA A 222 26.54 22.12 -7.52
N ALA A 223 27.11 20.98 -7.95
CA ALA A 223 26.98 19.72 -7.24
C ALA A 223 27.49 19.81 -5.79
N ALA A 224 28.64 20.47 -5.58
CA ALA A 224 29.19 20.66 -4.23
C ALA A 224 28.24 21.46 -3.32
N ARG A 225 27.57 22.49 -3.84
CA ARG A 225 26.56 23.28 -3.11
C ARG A 225 25.32 22.47 -2.74
N TRP A 226 24.81 21.68 -3.68
CA TRP A 226 23.63 20.84 -3.42
C TRP A 226 23.93 19.73 -2.41
N VAL A 227 25.11 19.11 -2.49
CA VAL A 227 25.55 18.13 -1.47
C VAL A 227 25.69 18.81 -0.09
N ALA A 228 26.24 20.03 -0.04
CA ALA A 228 26.30 20.81 1.20
C ALA A 228 24.91 21.07 1.79
N ALA A 229 23.97 21.50 0.94
CA ALA A 229 22.59 21.75 1.32
C ALA A 229 21.91 20.49 1.87
N LEU A 230 22.00 19.36 1.16
CA LEU A 230 21.41 18.08 1.60
C LEU A 230 21.94 17.65 2.96
N ARG A 231 23.26 17.76 3.18
CA ARG A 231 23.88 17.42 4.47
C ARG A 231 23.41 18.33 5.59
N THR A 232 23.31 19.63 5.34
CA THR A 232 22.78 20.58 6.34
C THR A 232 21.31 20.27 6.64
N MET A 233 20.48 19.98 5.62
CA MET A 233 19.08 19.59 5.81
C MET A 233 18.95 18.33 6.69
N THR A 234 19.74 17.30 6.40
CA THR A 234 19.75 16.06 7.21
C THR A 234 20.24 16.30 8.63
N ALA A 235 21.32 17.08 8.82
CA ALA A 235 21.86 17.42 10.14
C ALA A 235 20.87 18.24 10.99
N GLU A 236 20.15 19.16 10.36
CA GLU A 236 19.10 19.98 10.98
C GLU A 236 17.75 19.25 11.10
N ARG A 237 17.67 17.98 10.68
CA ARG A 237 16.46 17.14 10.72
C ARG A 237 15.26 17.78 10.01
N TRP A 238 15.50 18.31 8.81
CA TRP A 238 14.42 18.75 7.93
C TRP A 238 13.47 17.59 7.62
N PRO A 239 12.18 17.88 7.31
CA PRO A 239 11.24 16.86 6.89
C PRO A 239 11.82 15.95 5.82
N SER A 240 11.75 14.65 6.06
CA SER A 240 12.37 13.66 5.17
C SER A 240 11.78 13.69 3.75
N THR A 241 10.53 14.16 3.58
CA THR A 241 9.92 14.43 2.28
C THR A 241 10.64 15.54 1.52
N GLU A 242 11.00 16.64 2.17
CA GLU A 242 11.74 17.76 1.55
C GLU A 242 13.18 17.37 1.22
N VAL A 243 13.83 16.58 2.09
CA VAL A 243 15.16 16.02 1.84
C VAL A 243 15.12 15.08 0.64
N SER A 244 14.13 14.18 0.56
CA SER A 244 13.99 13.26 -0.57
C SER A 244 13.69 14.01 -1.88
N GLU A 245 12.79 15.01 -1.88
CA GLU A 245 12.53 15.81 -3.08
C GLU A 245 13.79 16.53 -3.60
N SER A 246 14.60 17.06 -2.67
CA SER A 246 15.86 17.72 -3.02
C SER A 246 16.90 16.72 -3.52
N LEU A 247 16.99 15.55 -2.87
CA LEU A 247 17.88 14.47 -3.29
C LEU A 247 17.52 13.96 -4.69
N ASP A 248 16.25 13.73 -4.99
CA ASP A 248 15.77 13.30 -6.31
C ASP A 248 16.20 14.30 -7.39
N ALA A 249 16.02 15.60 -7.14
CA ALA A 249 16.44 16.66 -8.05
C ALA A 249 17.96 16.67 -8.28
N PHE A 250 18.76 16.46 -7.23
CA PHE A 250 20.21 16.29 -7.34
C PHE A 250 20.58 15.04 -8.14
N MET A 251 19.92 13.91 -7.89
CA MET A 251 20.22 12.63 -8.54
C MET A 251 19.90 12.64 -10.04
N ASP A 252 18.88 13.37 -10.47
CA ASP A 252 18.60 13.63 -11.88
C ASP A 252 19.77 14.37 -12.58
N HIS A 253 20.35 15.36 -11.90
CA HIS A 253 21.53 16.06 -12.41
C HIS A 253 22.78 15.16 -12.42
N TYR A 254 23.02 14.46 -11.31
CA TYR A 254 24.16 13.57 -11.13
C TYR A 254 24.17 12.45 -12.17
N THR A 255 23.04 11.79 -12.42
CA THR A 255 22.91 10.72 -13.44
C THR A 255 23.16 11.25 -14.84
N ALA A 256 22.62 12.42 -15.19
CA ALA A 256 22.85 13.06 -16.48
C ALA A 256 24.32 13.45 -16.69
N ALA A 257 25.02 13.84 -15.63
CA ALA A 257 26.46 14.11 -15.66
C ALA A 257 27.28 12.82 -15.79
N ALA A 258 26.98 11.80 -14.98
CA ALA A 258 27.68 10.51 -14.98
C ALA A 258 27.59 9.80 -16.34
N ALA A 259 26.44 9.87 -17.02
CA ALA A 259 26.25 9.29 -18.35
C ALA A 259 27.19 9.87 -19.43
N ARG A 260 27.76 11.08 -19.21
CA ARG A 260 28.69 11.75 -20.13
C ARG A 260 30.16 11.46 -19.82
N ARG A 261 30.48 10.84 -18.68
CA ARG A 261 31.85 10.51 -18.28
C ARG A 261 32.36 9.25 -19.00
N PRO A 262 33.68 9.10 -19.22
CA PRO A 262 34.27 7.83 -19.66
C PRO A 262 33.94 6.73 -18.64
N GLY A 263 33.33 5.62 -19.08
CA GLY A 263 32.79 4.57 -18.20
C GLY A 263 31.29 4.69 -17.89
N GLY A 264 30.63 5.78 -18.28
CA GLY A 264 29.18 5.99 -18.17
C GLY A 264 28.64 5.77 -16.75
N LEU A 265 27.44 5.21 -16.64
CA LEU A 265 26.79 4.95 -15.36
C LEU A 265 27.49 3.87 -14.52
N ALA A 266 28.37 3.05 -15.10
CA ALA A 266 29.07 2.00 -14.37
C ALA A 266 29.99 2.57 -13.27
N GLY A 267 30.59 3.74 -13.51
CA GLY A 267 31.40 4.45 -12.50
C GLY A 267 30.58 5.06 -11.36
N ALA A 268 29.25 5.16 -11.50
CA ALA A 268 28.33 5.70 -10.50
C ALA A 268 27.59 4.61 -9.71
N GLY A 269 27.92 3.33 -9.91
CA GLY A 269 27.14 2.19 -9.42
C GLY A 269 26.84 2.22 -7.93
N THR A 270 27.82 2.56 -7.09
CA THR A 270 27.65 2.62 -5.63
C THR A 270 26.69 3.73 -5.18
N VAL A 271 26.81 4.93 -5.76
CA VAL A 271 25.92 6.06 -5.48
C VAL A 271 24.48 5.72 -5.89
N LEU A 272 24.31 5.16 -7.09
CA LEU A 272 22.99 4.77 -7.59
C LEU A 272 22.36 3.65 -6.78
N ALA A 273 23.15 2.68 -6.30
CA ALA A 273 22.67 1.61 -5.44
C ALA A 273 22.19 2.16 -4.09
N LEU A 274 22.96 3.02 -3.43
CA LEU A 274 22.57 3.64 -2.16
C LEU A 274 21.32 4.51 -2.29
N TYR A 275 21.22 5.30 -3.37
CA TYR A 275 20.03 6.09 -3.66
C TYR A 275 18.81 5.19 -3.93
N ALA A 276 18.95 4.16 -4.75
CA ALA A 276 17.87 3.23 -5.05
C ALA A 276 17.39 2.49 -3.79
N ASP A 277 18.32 2.07 -2.91
CA ASP A 277 17.98 1.45 -1.64
C ASP A 277 17.28 2.41 -0.69
N HIS A 278 17.78 3.64 -0.56
CA HIS A 278 17.11 4.68 0.22
C HIS A 278 15.67 4.90 -0.26
N ALA A 279 15.47 5.15 -1.56
CA ALA A 279 14.16 5.40 -2.16
C ALA A 279 13.21 4.19 -2.00
N ARG A 280 13.73 2.97 -2.22
CA ARG A 280 12.98 1.72 -2.03
C ARG A 280 12.53 1.55 -0.58
N LEU A 281 13.43 1.70 0.38
CA LEU A 281 13.14 1.55 1.80
C LEU A 281 12.13 2.59 2.31
N ARG A 282 12.19 3.83 1.81
CA ARG A 282 11.18 4.86 2.12
C ARG A 282 9.81 4.53 1.54
N ALA A 283 9.76 4.17 0.27
CA ALA A 283 8.49 3.87 -0.40
C ALA A 283 7.84 2.57 0.11
N GLN A 284 8.63 1.60 0.58
CA GLN A 284 8.17 0.21 0.75
C GLN A 284 8.47 -0.40 2.14
N GLY A 285 9.28 0.25 3.00
CA GLY A 285 9.87 -0.38 4.19
C GLY A 285 10.98 -1.39 3.81
N PRO A 286 11.70 -2.00 4.76
CA PRO A 286 12.55 -3.14 4.47
C PRO A 286 11.58 -4.32 4.32
N VAL A 287 11.12 -4.53 3.11
CA VAL A 287 10.61 -5.85 2.79
C VAL A 287 11.89 -6.67 2.62
N PRO A 288 12.20 -7.65 3.52
CA PRO A 288 13.21 -8.63 3.18
C PRO A 288 12.82 -9.14 1.81
N ASP A 289 13.72 -9.11 0.82
CA ASP A 289 13.44 -9.80 -0.43
C ASP A 289 13.21 -11.24 0.01
N PRO A 290 11.97 -11.74 -0.04
CA PRO A 290 11.71 -12.97 0.63
C PRO A 290 12.34 -14.00 -0.28
N ASP A 291 13.50 -14.53 0.11
CA ASP A 291 13.94 -15.80 -0.40
C ASP A 291 12.95 -16.84 0.12
N THR A 292 11.80 -16.84 -0.55
CA THR A 292 10.62 -17.65 -0.29
C THR A 292 10.84 -19.06 -0.83
N GLY A 293 11.95 -19.30 -1.53
CA GLY A 293 12.13 -20.43 -2.43
C GLY A 293 11.10 -20.43 -3.57
N THR A 294 10.50 -19.27 -3.88
CA THR A 294 9.45 -19.14 -4.89
C THR A 294 10.00 -18.51 -6.17
N GLU A 295 9.82 -19.19 -7.29
CA GLU A 295 10.19 -18.74 -8.62
C GLU A 295 9.05 -17.91 -9.25
N LEU A 296 9.38 -16.74 -9.77
CA LEU A 296 8.42 -15.91 -10.51
C LEU A 296 8.22 -16.46 -11.91
N ILE A 297 6.97 -16.66 -12.30
CA ILE A 297 6.60 -17.14 -13.64
C ILE A 297 5.83 -16.06 -14.41
N THR A 298 6.18 -15.92 -15.68
CA THR A 298 5.46 -15.05 -16.63
C THR A 298 4.27 -15.80 -17.24
N VAL A 299 3.46 -15.11 -18.05
CA VAL A 299 2.40 -15.75 -18.84
C VAL A 299 2.92 -16.87 -19.76
N GLY A 300 4.12 -16.72 -20.32
CA GLY A 300 4.73 -17.75 -21.19
C GLY A 300 5.12 -19.00 -20.42
N ASP A 301 5.70 -18.82 -19.23
CA ASP A 301 6.08 -19.92 -18.34
C ASP A 301 4.83 -20.65 -17.84
N PHE A 302 3.80 -19.90 -17.44
CA PHE A 302 2.53 -20.49 -17.02
C PHE A 302 1.86 -21.28 -18.15
N ARG A 303 1.89 -20.79 -19.40
CA ARG A 303 1.42 -21.53 -20.57
C ARG A 303 2.13 -22.88 -20.69
N ASN A 304 3.45 -22.92 -20.52
CA ASN A 304 4.22 -24.16 -20.59
C ASN A 304 3.86 -25.12 -19.45
N LEU A 305 3.58 -24.60 -18.25
CA LEU A 305 3.18 -25.42 -17.09
C LEU A 305 1.84 -26.13 -17.28
N VAL A 306 0.91 -25.55 -18.03
CA VAL A 306 -0.45 -26.08 -18.24
C VAL A 306 -0.69 -26.77 -19.58
N ALA A 307 0.26 -26.65 -20.52
CA ALA A 307 0.14 -27.22 -21.85
C ALA A 307 0.02 -28.76 -21.82
N GLY A 308 -0.93 -29.29 -22.59
CA GLY A 308 -1.18 -30.73 -22.71
C GLY A 308 -1.86 -31.39 -21.50
N LYS A 309 -2.07 -30.65 -20.41
CA LYS A 309 -2.64 -31.18 -19.15
C LYS A 309 -4.15 -31.02 -19.09
N SER A 310 -4.83 -31.99 -18.50
CA SER A 310 -6.23 -31.89 -18.10
C SER A 310 -6.36 -30.97 -16.88
N VAL A 311 -7.26 -29.99 -16.96
CA VAL A 311 -7.44 -28.97 -15.91
C VAL A 311 -8.87 -28.97 -15.39
N CYS A 312 -9.03 -29.04 -14.08
CA CYS A 312 -10.32 -28.77 -13.44
C CYS A 312 -10.29 -27.54 -12.54
N LEU A 313 -11.35 -26.73 -12.62
CA LEU A 313 -11.60 -25.60 -11.73
C LEU A 313 -12.68 -26.03 -10.73
N VAL A 314 -12.37 -25.98 -9.44
CA VAL A 314 -13.32 -26.38 -8.39
C VAL A 314 -13.95 -25.15 -7.75
N ALA A 315 -15.26 -24.99 -7.93
CA ALA A 315 -16.01 -23.89 -7.32
C ALA A 315 -16.15 -24.05 -5.80
N ASN A 316 -16.29 -22.93 -5.10
CA ASN A 316 -16.64 -22.88 -3.69
C ASN A 316 -18.17 -22.92 -3.48
N SER A 317 -18.87 -23.87 -4.11
CA SER A 317 -20.34 -24.00 -3.99
C SER A 317 -20.76 -25.10 -3.02
N GLN A 318 -21.89 -24.91 -2.34
CA GLN A 318 -22.48 -25.92 -1.46
C GLN A 318 -22.83 -27.21 -2.20
N LYS A 319 -23.12 -27.10 -3.51
CA LYS A 319 -23.35 -28.25 -4.37
C LYS A 319 -22.18 -29.24 -4.36
N VAL A 320 -20.94 -28.74 -4.47
CA VAL A 320 -19.75 -29.62 -4.38
C VAL A 320 -19.61 -30.17 -2.97
N GLY A 321 -19.79 -29.34 -1.94
CA GLY A 321 -19.63 -29.73 -0.54
C GLY A 321 -20.61 -30.82 -0.05
N ARG A 322 -21.69 -31.09 -0.79
CA ARG A 322 -22.64 -32.19 -0.52
C ARG A 322 -22.42 -33.42 -1.40
N GLY A 323 -21.50 -33.35 -2.36
CA GLY A 323 -21.24 -34.41 -3.33
C GLY A 323 -20.14 -35.38 -2.91
N THR A 324 -19.76 -36.26 -3.83
CA THR A 324 -18.72 -37.29 -3.66
C THR A 324 -17.69 -37.24 -4.80
N LEU A 325 -17.44 -36.06 -5.35
CA LEU A 325 -16.60 -35.86 -6.55
C LEU A 325 -15.10 -35.85 -6.25
N GLY A 326 -14.67 -36.10 -5.02
CA GLY A 326 -13.28 -35.88 -4.63
C GLY A 326 -12.27 -36.75 -5.40
N ALA A 327 -12.58 -38.03 -5.60
CA ALA A 327 -11.73 -38.92 -6.40
C ALA A 327 -11.68 -38.53 -7.88
N GLU A 328 -12.79 -38.00 -8.41
CA GLU A 328 -12.86 -37.50 -9.78
C GLU A 328 -12.02 -36.24 -9.95
N ILE A 329 -12.13 -35.28 -9.02
CA ILE A 329 -11.35 -34.03 -8.99
C ILE A 329 -9.85 -34.32 -8.91
N ASP A 330 -9.44 -35.26 -8.05
CA ASP A 330 -8.03 -35.58 -7.87
C ASP A 330 -7.42 -36.35 -9.07
N SER A 331 -8.25 -36.82 -10.02
CA SER A 331 -7.79 -37.55 -11.21
C SER A 331 -7.28 -36.64 -12.35
N TYR A 332 -7.54 -35.32 -12.28
CA TYR A 332 -7.01 -34.36 -13.24
C TYR A 332 -5.50 -34.13 -13.04
N ASP A 333 -4.81 -33.74 -14.10
CA ASP A 333 -3.40 -33.37 -14.03
C ASP A 333 -3.21 -32.12 -13.16
N LEU A 334 -4.11 -31.13 -13.30
CA LEU A 334 -4.10 -29.88 -12.55
C LEU A 334 -5.46 -29.57 -11.92
N VAL A 335 -5.46 -29.42 -10.59
CA VAL A 335 -6.60 -29.00 -9.79
C VAL A 335 -6.44 -27.53 -9.38
N VAL A 336 -7.35 -26.70 -9.85
CA VAL A 336 -7.39 -25.26 -9.57
C VAL A 336 -8.45 -24.94 -8.51
N ARG A 337 -8.06 -24.20 -7.46
CA ARG A 337 -8.98 -23.75 -6.41
C ARG A 337 -8.91 -22.26 -6.17
N PHE A 338 -9.95 -21.72 -5.53
CA PHE A 338 -10.13 -20.27 -5.41
C PHE A 338 -10.19 -19.79 -3.96
N ASN A 339 -9.40 -18.77 -3.65
CA ASN A 339 -9.51 -17.99 -2.41
C ASN A 339 -9.61 -18.89 -1.15
N SER A 340 -10.76 -18.86 -0.49
CA SER A 340 -11.07 -19.57 0.76
C SER A 340 -11.66 -20.96 0.56
N PHE A 341 -11.14 -21.72 -0.40
CA PHE A 341 -11.56 -23.10 -0.64
C PHE A 341 -11.41 -23.97 0.62
N ARG A 342 -12.28 -24.98 0.71
CA ARG A 342 -12.27 -26.00 1.77
C ARG A 342 -11.93 -27.36 1.17
N ILE A 343 -11.00 -28.06 1.81
CA ILE A 343 -10.65 -29.44 1.47
C ILE A 343 -11.55 -30.38 2.26
N ASP A 344 -12.28 -31.21 1.53
CA ASP A 344 -13.05 -32.34 1.99
C ASP A 344 -12.73 -33.48 1.02
N PRO A 345 -11.90 -34.47 1.42
CA PRO A 345 -11.41 -35.48 0.49
C PRO A 345 -12.52 -36.24 -0.26
N ALA A 346 -13.69 -36.43 0.36
CA ALA A 346 -14.81 -37.13 -0.29
C ALA A 346 -15.51 -36.21 -1.31
N ALA A 347 -15.73 -34.95 -0.96
CA ALA A 347 -16.57 -34.04 -1.72
C ALA A 347 -15.78 -33.19 -2.72
N THR A 348 -14.70 -32.56 -2.26
CA THR A 348 -13.91 -31.60 -3.03
C THR A 348 -12.55 -32.14 -3.46
N GLY A 349 -12.13 -33.33 -3.02
CA GLY A 349 -10.81 -33.89 -3.29
C GLY A 349 -9.76 -33.35 -2.33
N SER A 350 -8.54 -33.85 -2.45
CA SER A 350 -7.41 -33.53 -1.56
C SER A 350 -6.32 -32.69 -2.22
N ARG A 351 -6.24 -32.69 -3.56
CA ARG A 351 -5.19 -31.99 -4.31
C ARG A 351 -5.53 -30.52 -4.57
N THR A 352 -4.48 -29.70 -4.62
CA THR A 352 -4.52 -28.31 -5.08
C THR A 352 -3.18 -28.00 -5.74
N ASP A 353 -3.13 -28.03 -7.06
CA ASP A 353 -1.91 -27.75 -7.81
C ASP A 353 -1.77 -26.24 -8.05
N ILE A 354 -2.89 -25.57 -8.35
CA ILE A 354 -2.93 -24.13 -8.58
C ILE A 354 -3.92 -23.46 -7.63
N HIS A 355 -3.44 -22.48 -6.87
CA HIS A 355 -4.31 -21.60 -6.09
C HIS A 355 -4.44 -20.24 -6.76
N ALA A 356 -5.66 -19.95 -7.22
CA ALA A 356 -6.06 -18.69 -7.83
C ALA A 356 -6.77 -17.81 -6.78
N THR A 357 -6.10 -16.74 -6.32
CA THR A 357 -6.58 -15.94 -5.20
C THR A 357 -6.59 -14.45 -5.52
N ILE A 358 -7.49 -13.68 -4.90
CA ILE A 358 -7.45 -12.21 -4.95
C ILE A 358 -6.53 -11.68 -3.85
N HIS A 359 -5.73 -10.66 -4.18
CA HIS A 359 -4.84 -10.01 -3.23
C HIS A 359 -5.58 -9.32 -2.05
N LYS A 360 -6.91 -9.29 -1.99
CA LYS A 360 -7.65 -8.64 -0.88
C LYS A 360 -7.97 -9.57 0.28
N HIS A 361 -7.96 -10.89 0.08
CA HIS A 361 -8.30 -11.86 1.13
C HIS A 361 -7.10 -12.65 1.63
N GLY A 362 -7.09 -12.98 2.93
CA GLY A 362 -5.99 -13.66 3.63
C GLY A 362 -6.19 -15.18 3.82
N PHE A 363 -6.98 -15.85 2.99
CA PHE A 363 -7.25 -17.30 3.16
C PHE A 363 -6.31 -18.18 2.32
N ASN A 364 -5.91 -19.32 2.87
CA ASN A 364 -5.11 -20.36 2.21
C ASN A 364 -3.76 -19.87 1.63
N TRP A 365 -3.14 -18.86 2.26
CA TRP A 365 -1.79 -18.39 1.89
C TRP A 365 -0.67 -19.31 2.36
N ASP A 366 -0.93 -20.02 3.45
CA ASP A 366 -0.09 -21.05 4.07
C ASP A 366 -0.21 -22.44 3.43
N ARG A 367 -1.24 -22.66 2.61
CA ARG A 367 -1.45 -23.94 1.91
C ARG A 367 -0.37 -24.16 0.86
N LYS A 368 0.30 -25.31 0.96
CA LYS A 368 1.25 -25.79 -0.03
C LYS A 368 0.56 -26.04 -1.36
N VAL A 369 1.05 -25.40 -2.41
CA VAL A 369 0.62 -25.55 -3.80
C VAL A 369 1.82 -25.49 -4.73
N GLU A 370 1.71 -26.02 -5.95
CA GLU A 370 2.80 -25.90 -6.92
C GLU A 370 2.86 -24.46 -7.44
N THR A 371 1.71 -23.89 -7.84
CA THR A 371 1.62 -22.54 -8.41
C THR A 371 0.59 -21.68 -7.69
N ARG A 372 0.95 -20.43 -7.38
CA ARG A 372 0.03 -19.43 -6.85
C ARG A 372 -0.14 -18.29 -7.85
N LEU A 373 -1.38 -18.03 -8.25
CA LEU A 373 -1.73 -16.87 -9.07
C LEU A 373 -2.54 -15.90 -8.22
N VAL A 374 -2.03 -14.67 -8.10
CA VAL A 374 -2.68 -13.62 -7.30
C VAL A 374 -3.25 -12.56 -8.24
N PHE A 375 -4.55 -12.36 -8.19
CA PHE A 375 -5.23 -11.37 -9.02
C PHE A 375 -5.42 -10.03 -8.29
N GLY A 376 -5.37 -8.93 -9.05
CA GLY A 376 -5.65 -7.59 -8.53
C GLY A 376 -5.76 -6.54 -9.64
N GLY A 377 -6.57 -5.50 -9.43
CA GLY A 377 -6.82 -4.47 -10.44
C GLY A 377 -5.78 -3.34 -10.47
N LEU A 378 -5.31 -2.92 -9.30
CA LEU A 378 -4.30 -1.87 -9.16
C LEU A 378 -2.95 -2.51 -8.85
N GLN A 379 -1.91 -2.09 -9.58
CA GLN A 379 -0.58 -2.71 -9.51
C GLN A 379 0.07 -2.52 -8.13
N GLU A 380 0.09 -1.30 -7.59
CA GLU A 380 0.79 -1.03 -6.33
C GLU A 380 0.12 -1.70 -5.11
N PRO A 381 -1.20 -1.60 -4.88
CA PRO A 381 -1.87 -2.35 -3.81
C PRO A 381 -1.77 -3.87 -3.96
N TRP A 382 -1.65 -4.37 -5.20
CA TRP A 382 -1.42 -5.78 -5.47
C TRP A 382 -0.01 -6.21 -5.06
N LYS A 383 1.03 -5.49 -5.49
CA LYS A 383 2.44 -5.77 -5.13
C LYS A 383 2.62 -5.79 -3.62
N GLN A 384 2.07 -4.79 -2.93
CA GLN A 384 2.15 -4.68 -1.47
C GLN A 384 1.52 -5.91 -0.80
N SER A 385 0.30 -6.27 -1.21
CA SER A 385 -0.41 -7.39 -0.61
C SER A 385 0.25 -8.74 -0.87
N VAL A 386 0.74 -8.97 -2.10
CA VAL A 386 1.48 -10.20 -2.44
C VAL A 386 2.69 -10.31 -1.51
N ARG A 387 3.52 -9.27 -1.42
CA ARG A 387 4.71 -9.27 -0.56
C ARG A 387 4.40 -9.52 0.91
N GLN A 388 3.33 -8.94 1.44
CA GLN A 388 2.94 -9.10 2.85
C GLN A 388 2.39 -10.49 3.18
N ARG A 389 1.85 -11.22 2.20
CA ARG A 389 1.08 -12.44 2.46
C ARG A 389 1.72 -13.72 1.96
N LEU A 390 2.77 -13.62 1.13
CA LEU A 390 3.51 -14.81 0.72
C LEU A 390 4.10 -15.50 1.94
N VAL A 391 3.81 -16.79 2.06
CA VAL A 391 4.39 -17.66 3.07
C VAL A 391 5.56 -18.41 2.40
N PRO A 392 6.80 -18.30 2.92
CA PRO A 392 7.94 -19.05 2.41
C PRO A 392 7.64 -20.56 2.35
N GLY A 393 7.98 -21.21 1.23
CA GLY A 393 7.73 -22.63 1.01
C GLY A 393 6.27 -23.07 0.85
N ALA A 394 5.30 -22.14 0.84
CA ALA A 394 3.89 -22.47 0.56
C ALA A 394 3.58 -22.55 -0.95
N GLN A 395 4.46 -22.05 -1.81
CA GLN A 395 4.38 -22.21 -3.25
C GLN A 395 5.76 -22.35 -3.86
N ARG A 396 5.86 -23.14 -4.95
CA ARG A 396 7.06 -23.19 -5.76
C ARG A 396 7.08 -22.06 -6.80
N TYR A 397 5.96 -21.83 -7.47
CA TYR A 397 5.83 -20.77 -8.48
C TYR A 397 4.84 -19.69 -8.07
N LEU A 398 5.14 -18.44 -8.42
CA LEU A 398 4.26 -17.28 -8.25
C LEU A 398 4.11 -16.50 -9.57
N GLY A 399 2.87 -16.26 -9.98
CA GLY A 399 2.60 -15.44 -11.15
C GLY A 399 3.06 -13.99 -10.99
N ASP A 400 3.76 -13.47 -12.00
CA ASP A 400 4.23 -12.09 -12.03
C ASP A 400 3.12 -11.07 -12.37
N ALA A 401 3.52 -9.82 -12.61
CA ALA A 401 2.58 -8.75 -12.97
C ALA A 401 1.84 -8.98 -14.30
N SER A 402 2.34 -9.84 -15.20
CA SER A 402 1.68 -10.19 -16.46
C SER A 402 0.42 -11.04 -16.22
N LEU A 403 0.43 -11.87 -15.17
CA LEU A 403 -0.67 -12.76 -14.79
C LEU A 403 -1.67 -12.13 -13.80
N ARG A 404 -1.39 -10.91 -13.32
CA ARG A 404 -2.16 -10.21 -12.30
C ARG A 404 -3.62 -9.91 -12.68
N TRP A 405 -3.89 -9.59 -13.94
CA TRP A 405 -5.23 -9.19 -14.38
C TRP A 405 -5.52 -9.65 -15.81
N PRO A 406 -5.70 -10.97 -16.05
CA PRO A 406 -5.73 -11.55 -17.39
C PRO A 406 -6.67 -10.84 -18.38
N LEU A 407 -7.95 -10.67 -18.00
CA LEU A 407 -8.95 -10.05 -18.87
C LEU A 407 -8.55 -8.63 -19.36
N ARG A 408 -7.93 -7.83 -18.49
CA ARG A 408 -7.55 -6.44 -18.78
C ARG A 408 -6.15 -6.31 -19.38
N ASN A 409 -5.18 -7.02 -18.80
CA ASN A 409 -3.78 -6.85 -19.15
C ASN A 409 -3.40 -7.65 -20.40
N LEU A 410 -3.89 -8.89 -20.52
CA LEU A 410 -3.62 -9.78 -21.64
C LEU A 410 -4.69 -9.62 -22.72
N GLY A 411 -5.97 -9.72 -22.33
CA GLY A 411 -7.10 -9.62 -23.26
C GLY A 411 -7.36 -8.21 -23.79
N LYS A 412 -6.80 -7.18 -23.14
CA LYS A 412 -7.05 -5.76 -23.44
C LYS A 412 -8.55 -5.42 -23.53
N VAL A 413 -9.41 -6.17 -22.83
CA VAL A 413 -10.85 -5.96 -22.86
C VAL A 413 -11.18 -4.66 -22.11
N PRO A 414 -11.75 -3.64 -22.77
CA PRO A 414 -12.03 -2.36 -22.13
C PRO A 414 -13.20 -2.46 -21.14
N GLU A 415 -13.29 -1.49 -20.23
CA GLU A 415 -14.42 -1.41 -19.28
C GLU A 415 -15.77 -1.23 -19.99
N SER A 416 -15.79 -0.63 -21.18
CA SER A 416 -17.02 -0.52 -21.99
C SER A 416 -17.57 -1.87 -22.44
N ALA A 417 -16.70 -2.86 -22.71
CA ALA A 417 -17.10 -4.19 -23.15
C ALA A 417 -17.37 -5.13 -21.98
N TRP A 418 -16.71 -4.90 -20.84
CA TRP A 418 -16.92 -5.66 -19.61
C TRP A 418 -16.88 -4.69 -18.43
N PRO A 419 -18.00 -4.11 -17.98
CA PRO A 419 -17.99 -3.02 -16.99
C PRO A 419 -17.75 -3.50 -15.55
N THR A 420 -17.95 -4.77 -15.27
CA THR A 420 -17.83 -5.33 -13.92
C THR A 420 -16.39 -5.75 -13.59
N ILE A 421 -16.08 -5.89 -12.31
CA ILE A 421 -14.80 -6.47 -11.90
C ILE A 421 -14.91 -8.00 -12.06
N PRO A 422 -14.04 -8.67 -12.83
CA PRO A 422 -14.10 -10.12 -12.98
C PRO A 422 -13.72 -10.84 -11.68
N THR A 423 -14.37 -11.96 -11.40
CA THR A 423 -14.05 -12.81 -10.25
C THR A 423 -12.69 -13.51 -10.40
N SER A 424 -12.12 -14.04 -9.32
CA SER A 424 -10.93 -14.90 -9.42
C SER A 424 -11.19 -16.13 -10.29
N GLY A 425 -12.39 -16.71 -10.18
CA GLY A 425 -12.83 -17.83 -11.02
C GLY A 425 -12.79 -17.47 -12.49
N PHE A 426 -13.39 -16.33 -12.86
CA PHE A 426 -13.45 -15.89 -14.24
C PHE A 426 -12.10 -15.44 -14.80
N ASN A 427 -11.27 -14.73 -14.05
CA ASN A 427 -9.91 -14.39 -14.52
C ASN A 427 -9.09 -15.63 -14.84
N MET A 428 -9.19 -16.67 -13.99
CA MET A 428 -8.48 -17.92 -14.19
C MET A 428 -9.04 -18.71 -15.38
N LEU A 429 -10.36 -18.80 -15.48
CA LEU A 429 -11.03 -19.44 -16.61
C LEU A 429 -10.67 -18.77 -17.93
N TRP A 430 -10.81 -17.45 -17.99
CA TRP A 430 -10.47 -16.65 -19.17
C TRP A 430 -9.01 -16.82 -19.56
N LEU A 431 -8.09 -16.86 -18.58
CA LEU A 431 -6.67 -17.09 -18.84
C LEU A 431 -6.44 -18.47 -19.49
N LEU A 432 -7.02 -19.53 -18.95
CA LEU A 432 -6.86 -20.88 -19.51
C LEU A 432 -7.51 -21.02 -20.90
N ASP A 433 -8.66 -20.37 -21.11
CA ASP A 433 -9.30 -20.30 -22.42
C ASP A 433 -8.42 -19.55 -23.42
N PHE A 434 -7.91 -18.38 -23.05
CA PHE A 434 -7.04 -17.55 -23.88
C PHE A 434 -5.73 -18.25 -24.26
N LEU A 435 -5.13 -19.01 -23.33
CA LEU A 435 -3.90 -19.73 -23.61
C LEU A 435 -4.11 -20.92 -24.55
N ASP A 436 -5.30 -21.53 -24.52
CA ASP A 436 -5.75 -22.61 -25.41
C ASP A 436 -4.72 -23.74 -25.62
N VAL A 437 -4.13 -24.23 -24.52
CA VAL A 437 -3.12 -25.30 -24.55
C VAL A 437 -3.51 -26.54 -23.75
N SER A 438 -4.62 -26.49 -23.00
CA SER A 438 -5.10 -27.62 -22.20
C SER A 438 -6.20 -28.34 -22.97
N PRO A 439 -6.04 -29.65 -23.28
CA PRO A 439 -7.01 -30.42 -24.06
C PRO A 439 -8.32 -30.65 -23.31
N THR A 440 -8.32 -30.52 -21.99
CA THR A 440 -9.52 -30.65 -21.14
C THR A 440 -9.59 -29.48 -20.19
N LEU A 441 -10.75 -28.81 -20.17
CA LEU A 441 -11.04 -27.71 -19.25
C LEU A 441 -12.44 -27.85 -18.66
N ASP A 442 -12.49 -28.39 -17.44
CA ASP A 442 -13.74 -28.70 -16.74
C ASP A 442 -13.97 -27.79 -15.53
N LEU A 443 -15.20 -27.30 -15.40
CA LEU A 443 -15.66 -26.50 -14.29
C LEU A 443 -16.53 -27.37 -13.39
N ILE A 444 -16.03 -27.70 -12.20
CA ILE A 444 -16.70 -28.55 -11.23
C ILE A 444 -17.44 -27.69 -10.21
N GLY A 445 -18.76 -27.84 -10.16
CA GLY A 445 -19.62 -27.17 -9.17
C GLY A 445 -19.93 -25.70 -9.44
N PHE A 446 -19.66 -25.20 -10.64
CA PHE A 446 -19.97 -23.82 -11.03
C PHE A 446 -21.47 -23.63 -11.20
N ASP A 447 -22.13 -23.18 -10.12
CA ASP A 447 -23.56 -22.85 -10.07
C ASP A 447 -23.80 -21.34 -9.89
N PHE A 448 -22.73 -20.54 -9.97
CA PHE A 448 -22.76 -19.08 -9.81
C PHE A 448 -23.43 -18.65 -8.49
N TYR A 449 -23.14 -19.39 -7.42
CA TYR A 449 -23.65 -19.18 -6.05
C TYR A 449 -25.15 -19.48 -5.87
N ALA A 450 -25.79 -20.16 -6.81
CA ALA A 450 -27.19 -20.57 -6.67
C ALA A 450 -27.44 -21.44 -5.42
N THR A 451 -26.51 -22.32 -5.05
CA THR A 451 -26.61 -23.15 -3.84
C THR A 451 -25.95 -22.54 -2.60
N GLY A 452 -25.36 -21.34 -2.73
CA GLY A 452 -24.57 -20.71 -1.68
C GLY A 452 -23.10 -21.16 -1.67
N ALA A 453 -22.33 -20.61 -0.73
CA ALA A 453 -20.89 -20.79 -0.67
C ALA A 453 -20.47 -21.96 0.25
N TYR A 454 -19.49 -22.75 -0.19
CA TYR A 454 -18.78 -23.75 0.60
C TYR A 454 -17.31 -23.33 0.73
N ARG A 455 -16.97 -22.72 1.87
CA ARG A 455 -15.69 -22.07 2.13
C ARG A 455 -15.21 -22.40 3.54
N LEU A 456 -13.99 -21.99 3.89
CA LEU A 456 -13.54 -21.96 5.28
C LEU A 456 -14.49 -21.12 6.17
N ASP A 457 -14.66 -21.52 7.43
CA ASP A 457 -15.61 -20.89 8.35
C ASP A 457 -15.39 -19.38 8.52
N GLY A 458 -14.12 -18.95 8.59
CA GLY A 458 -13.76 -17.53 8.67
C GLY A 458 -14.17 -16.72 7.42
N ALA A 459 -14.33 -17.37 6.27
CA ALA A 459 -14.73 -16.75 5.01
C ALA A 459 -16.25 -16.83 4.75
N MET A 460 -17.00 -17.64 5.52
CA MET A 460 -18.46 -17.72 5.42
C MET A 460 -19.15 -16.41 5.83
N LYS A 461 -18.48 -15.60 6.65
CA LYS A 461 -18.96 -14.27 7.09
C LYS A 461 -18.78 -13.18 6.03
N LEU A 462 -18.05 -13.44 4.95
CA LEU A 462 -17.81 -12.45 3.90
C LEU A 462 -18.96 -12.44 2.88
N PRO A 463 -19.60 -11.29 2.63
CA PRO A 463 -20.67 -11.21 1.67
C PRO A 463 -20.15 -11.52 0.25
N ILE A 464 -20.99 -12.17 -0.55
CA ILE A 464 -20.76 -12.28 -1.99
C ILE A 464 -20.97 -10.87 -2.57
N THR A 465 -19.91 -10.25 -3.06
CA THR A 465 -19.94 -8.84 -3.42
C THR A 465 -20.65 -8.64 -4.77
N SER A 466 -21.61 -7.70 -4.84
CA SER A 466 -22.35 -7.37 -6.07
C SER A 466 -21.54 -6.62 -7.14
N VAL A 467 -20.29 -6.23 -6.84
CA VAL A 467 -19.41 -5.55 -7.80
C VAL A 467 -18.92 -6.47 -8.94
N HIS A 468 -19.16 -7.77 -8.83
CA HIS A 468 -18.82 -8.78 -9.82
C HIS A 468 -20.00 -9.06 -10.77
N GLY A 469 -19.70 -9.26 -12.05
CA GLY A 469 -20.69 -9.54 -13.09
C GLY A 469 -21.03 -11.02 -13.22
N TYR A 470 -21.49 -11.67 -12.15
CA TYR A 470 -21.75 -13.12 -12.14
C TYR A 470 -22.66 -13.61 -13.28
N LEU A 471 -23.62 -12.79 -13.71
CA LEU A 471 -24.50 -13.10 -14.85
C LEU A 471 -23.72 -13.11 -16.17
N SER A 472 -22.94 -12.06 -16.45
CA SER A 472 -22.11 -11.99 -17.66
C SER A 472 -21.03 -13.08 -17.68
N GLU A 473 -20.45 -13.40 -16.52
CA GLU A 473 -19.50 -14.53 -16.37
C GLU A 473 -20.20 -15.86 -16.70
N LYS A 474 -21.44 -16.05 -16.23
CA LYS A 474 -22.23 -17.24 -16.53
C LYS A 474 -22.57 -17.36 -18.00
N GLU A 475 -23.03 -16.28 -18.63
CA GLU A 475 -23.34 -16.26 -20.07
C GLU A 475 -22.10 -16.65 -20.87
N TRP A 476 -20.95 -16.03 -20.58
CA TRP A 476 -19.69 -16.34 -21.26
C TRP A 476 -19.29 -17.81 -21.15
N VAL A 477 -19.48 -18.43 -19.97
CA VAL A 477 -19.22 -19.86 -19.72
C VAL A 477 -20.17 -20.73 -20.54
N MET A 478 -21.46 -20.41 -20.51
CA MET A 478 -22.48 -21.22 -21.16
C MET A 478 -22.37 -21.19 -22.68
N ASP A 479 -21.94 -20.06 -23.24
CA ASP A 479 -21.70 -19.91 -24.69
C ASP A 479 -20.54 -20.78 -25.20
N ARG A 480 -19.64 -21.22 -24.31
CA ARG A 480 -18.46 -22.05 -24.64
C ARG A 480 -18.59 -23.50 -24.20
N ALA A 481 -19.66 -23.86 -23.50
CA ALA A 481 -19.81 -25.20 -22.97
C ALA A 481 -20.04 -26.22 -24.09
N THR A 482 -19.18 -27.23 -24.18
CA THR A 482 -19.30 -28.36 -25.11
C THR A 482 -20.16 -29.48 -24.53
N SER A 483 -20.10 -29.67 -23.22
CA SER A 483 -20.97 -30.62 -22.51
C SER A 483 -21.31 -30.15 -21.10
N ARG A 484 -22.45 -30.61 -20.59
CA ARG A 484 -23.00 -30.16 -19.31
C ARG A 484 -23.67 -31.31 -18.58
N THR A 485 -23.27 -31.52 -17.34
CA THR A 485 -23.97 -32.36 -16.39
C THR A 485 -24.47 -31.50 -15.23
N GLU A 486 -25.07 -32.15 -14.22
CA GLU A 486 -25.52 -31.46 -13.03
C GLU A 486 -24.37 -30.76 -12.25
N THR A 487 -23.17 -31.35 -12.28
CA THR A 487 -22.03 -30.95 -11.45
C THR A 487 -20.80 -30.51 -12.24
N ARG A 488 -20.79 -30.72 -13.56
CA ARG A 488 -19.66 -30.42 -14.44
C ARG A 488 -20.13 -29.61 -15.66
N ILE A 489 -19.36 -28.59 -16.01
CA ILE A 489 -19.44 -27.91 -17.30
C ILE A 489 -18.09 -28.10 -17.98
N SER A 490 -18.08 -28.72 -19.16
CA SER A 490 -16.86 -28.89 -19.96
C SER A 490 -16.82 -27.84 -21.06
N LEU A 491 -15.66 -27.21 -21.27
CA LEU A 491 -15.45 -26.26 -22.37
C LEU A 491 -14.72 -26.88 -23.58
N ARG A 492 -14.01 -27.98 -23.38
CA ARG A 492 -13.36 -28.80 -24.41
C ARG A 492 -12.85 -30.09 -23.80
#